data_AF-A0ABD1NT70-F1
#
_entry.id   AF-A0ABD1NT70-F1
#
_cell.length_a   1.000
_cell.length_b   1.000
_cell.length_c   1.000
_cell.angle_alpha   90.00
_cell.angle_beta   90.00
_cell.angle_gamma   90.00
#
_symmetry.space_group_name_H-M   'P 1'
#
loop_
_entity.id
_entity.type
_entity.pdbx_description
1 polymer ?
#
loop_
_entity_poly.entity_id
_entity_poly.type
_entity_poly.pdbx_seq_one_letter_code
_entity_poly.pdbx_strand_id
1 'polypeptide(L)'
;MQPNYNEMWFRIGEKHVRFSMEEFCIVIGLKCTGSSDISEHLLAPISLKTRYFSHLRAVYKKDVESVFLNLPNSTNDEDVVKLGILYLPSSYLFTTTYAKQVSDSTMRLVDLDESDSFPWGKELFNTTFTYLKFALNTKADDEGIITYRLCGFMRHCH
;
A
#
# COMPACT_ATOMS: atom_id res chain seq x y z
N MET A 1 -15.72 -13.23 -22.90
CA MET A 1 -15.20 -13.97 -21.72
C MET A 1 -13.84 -13.40 -21.38
N GLN A 2 -13.57 -13.07 -20.12
CA GLN A 2 -12.20 -12.70 -19.72
C GLN A 2 -11.32 -13.97 -19.80
N PRO A 3 -10.23 -13.96 -20.57
CA PRO A 3 -9.45 -15.17 -20.84
C PRO A 3 -8.61 -15.66 -19.65
N ASN A 4 -8.42 -14.83 -18.62
CA ASN A 4 -7.62 -15.15 -17.44
C ASN A 4 -8.11 -14.34 -16.21
N TYR A 5 -8.28 -15.01 -15.06
CA TYR A 5 -8.81 -14.40 -13.83
C TYR A 5 -7.83 -13.44 -13.12
N ASN A 6 -6.56 -13.44 -13.55
CA ASN A 6 -5.46 -12.65 -13.00
C ASN A 6 -5.13 -11.40 -13.82
N GLU A 7 -5.93 -11.08 -14.83
CA GLU A 7 -5.77 -9.88 -15.65
C GLU A 7 -7.12 -9.24 -15.97
N MET A 8 -7.06 -7.97 -16.34
CA MET A 8 -8.21 -7.22 -16.81
C MET A 8 -7.91 -6.63 -18.19
N TRP A 9 -8.96 -6.51 -19.00
CA TRP A 9 -8.87 -5.88 -20.31
C TRP A 9 -9.79 -4.67 -20.33
N PHE A 10 -9.23 -3.53 -20.70
CA PHE A 10 -9.93 -2.25 -20.83
C PHE A 10 -9.88 -1.79 -22.28
N ARG A 11 -11.01 -1.28 -22.77
CA ARG A 11 -11.04 -0.58 -24.06
C ARG A 11 -10.89 0.92 -23.82
N ILE A 12 -9.75 1.47 -24.22
CA ILE A 12 -9.44 2.90 -24.10
C ILE A 12 -9.33 3.47 -25.52
N GLY A 13 -10.37 4.21 -25.94
CA GLY A 13 -10.55 4.58 -27.34
C GLY A 13 -10.73 3.34 -28.22
N GLU A 14 -9.84 3.19 -29.21
CA GLU A 14 -9.79 2.02 -30.10
C GLU A 14 -8.81 0.93 -29.63
N LYS A 15 -8.06 1.18 -28.56
CA LYS A 15 -7.05 0.25 -28.05
C LYS A 15 -7.61 -0.64 -26.96
N HIS A 16 -7.22 -1.92 -27.01
CA HIS A 16 -7.40 -2.86 -25.90
C HIS A 16 -6.13 -2.86 -25.06
N VAL A 17 -6.26 -2.44 -23.82
CA VAL A 17 -5.16 -2.34 -22.87
C VAL A 17 -5.36 -3.41 -21.81
N ARG A 18 -4.31 -4.20 -21.60
CA ARG A 18 -4.27 -5.19 -20.53
C ARG A 18 -3.83 -4.51 -19.23
N PHE A 19 -4.33 -5.03 -18.12
CA PHE A 19 -3.86 -4.72 -16.79
C PHE A 19 -3.61 -6.04 -16.08
N SER A 20 -2.33 -6.39 -15.97
CA SER A 20 -1.84 -7.59 -15.29
C SER A 20 -0.68 -7.26 -14.35
N MET A 21 -0.25 -8.24 -13.57
CA MET A 21 0.92 -8.11 -12.68
C MET A 21 2.17 -7.69 -13.47
N GLU A 22 2.39 -8.22 -14.67
CA GLU A 22 3.60 -7.94 -15.48
C GLU A 22 3.75 -6.44 -15.76
N GLU A 23 2.70 -5.82 -16.29
CA GLU A 23 2.70 -4.39 -16.61
C GLU A 23 2.76 -3.54 -15.35
N PHE A 24 2.06 -3.96 -14.28
CA PHE A 24 2.04 -3.25 -13.01
C PHE A 24 3.43 -3.15 -12.38
N CYS A 25 4.19 -4.25 -12.38
CA CYS A 25 5.50 -4.34 -11.74
C CYS A 25 6.54 -3.45 -12.41
N ILE A 26 6.46 -3.30 -13.73
CA ILE A 26 7.33 -2.40 -14.49
C ILE A 26 7.14 -0.94 -14.04
N VAL A 27 5.89 -0.53 -13.78
CA VAL A 27 5.57 0.86 -13.41
C VAL A 27 5.91 1.16 -11.96
N ILE A 28 5.61 0.23 -11.05
CA ILE A 28 5.68 0.52 -9.61
C ILE A 28 7.10 0.48 -9.04
N GLY A 29 8.01 -0.26 -9.68
CA GLY A 29 9.40 -0.38 -9.20
C GLY A 29 9.55 -1.05 -7.83
N LEU A 30 8.51 -1.74 -7.36
CA LEU A 30 8.49 -2.49 -6.10
C LEU A 30 8.49 -3.99 -6.37
N LYS A 31 8.97 -4.77 -5.40
CA LYS A 31 9.00 -6.23 -5.49
C LYS A 31 7.59 -6.81 -5.62
N CYS A 32 7.36 -7.57 -6.68
CA CYS A 32 6.06 -8.19 -6.99
C CYS A 32 6.03 -9.71 -6.81
N THR A 33 7.13 -10.32 -6.40
CA THR A 33 7.30 -11.77 -6.32
C THR A 33 7.73 -12.19 -4.92
N GLY A 34 7.43 -13.43 -4.55
CA GLY A 34 7.72 -13.97 -3.22
C GLY A 34 6.48 -14.12 -2.34
N SER A 35 6.72 -14.59 -1.12
CA SER A 35 5.72 -14.77 -0.08
C SER A 35 5.47 -13.43 0.63
N SER A 36 4.20 -13.15 0.92
CA SER A 36 3.80 -12.07 1.84
C SER A 36 3.56 -12.61 3.25
N ASP A 37 3.85 -13.89 3.48
CA ASP A 37 3.75 -14.51 4.79
C ASP A 37 4.85 -13.98 5.70
N ILE A 38 4.42 -13.46 6.84
CA ILE A 38 5.24 -12.85 7.88
C ILE A 38 4.99 -13.55 9.23
N SER A 39 4.43 -14.75 9.19
CA SER A 39 4.05 -15.54 10.37
C SER A 39 5.23 -15.77 11.32
N GLU A 40 6.43 -15.94 10.78
CA GLU A 40 7.67 -16.12 11.55
C GLU A 40 8.04 -14.89 12.42
N HIS A 41 7.50 -13.71 12.10
CA HIS A 41 7.79 -12.45 12.81
C HIS A 41 6.67 -12.03 13.78
N LEU A 42 5.60 -12.82 13.93
CA LEU A 42 4.44 -12.46 14.76
C LEU A 42 4.75 -12.22 16.25
N LEU A 43 5.87 -12.74 16.74
CA LEU A 43 6.29 -12.63 18.14
C LEU A 43 7.43 -11.64 18.39
N ALA A 44 8.11 -11.13 17.36
CA ALA A 44 9.21 -10.17 17.49
C ALA A 44 8.78 -8.87 18.22
N PRO A 45 9.57 -8.29 19.14
CA PRO A 45 9.21 -7.00 19.73
C PRO A 45 9.18 -5.90 18.64
N ILE A 46 8.34 -4.87 18.83
CA ILE A 46 8.28 -3.70 17.94
C ILE A 46 8.90 -2.51 18.68
N SER A 47 10.21 -2.38 18.56
CA SER A 47 11.01 -1.35 19.20
C SER A 47 10.62 0.04 18.68
N LEU A 48 10.37 0.18 17.36
CA LEU A 48 9.93 1.42 16.74
C LEU A 48 8.60 1.92 17.34
N LYS A 49 7.63 1.02 17.54
CA LYS A 49 6.34 1.31 18.17
C LYS A 49 6.53 1.79 19.62
N THR A 50 7.40 1.13 20.36
CA THR A 50 7.69 1.48 21.75
C THR A 50 8.38 2.85 21.87
N ARG A 51 9.29 3.17 20.96
CA ARG A 51 10.07 4.41 20.99
C ARG A 51 9.26 5.63 20.55
N TYR A 52 8.48 5.51 19.48
CA TYR A 52 7.83 6.65 18.83
C TYR A 52 6.31 6.71 19.04
N PHE A 53 5.69 5.60 19.42
CA PHE A 53 4.22 5.48 19.44
C PHE A 53 3.68 4.87 20.75
N SER A 54 4.48 4.80 21.82
CA SER A 54 4.08 4.15 23.09
C SER A 54 2.87 4.79 23.78
N HIS A 55 2.61 6.07 23.53
CA HIS A 55 1.46 6.79 24.05
C HIS A 55 0.16 6.45 23.30
N LEU A 56 0.23 5.70 22.19
CA LEU A 56 -0.90 5.36 21.34
C LEU A 56 -1.30 3.90 21.53
N ARG A 57 -2.60 3.66 21.71
CA ARG A 57 -3.16 2.30 21.74
C ARG A 57 -3.11 1.63 20.36
N ALA A 58 -3.28 2.42 19.31
CA ALA A 58 -3.22 2.00 17.92
C ALA A 58 -2.59 3.13 17.11
N VAL A 59 -1.79 2.79 16.12
CA VAL A 59 -1.09 3.77 15.28
C VAL A 59 -1.78 3.84 13.93
N TYR A 60 -2.14 5.04 13.54
CA TYR A 60 -2.76 5.33 12.26
C TYR A 60 -1.78 6.03 11.33
N LYS A 61 -2.09 6.02 10.03
CA LYS A 61 -1.32 6.74 9.00
C LYS A 61 -0.92 8.17 9.42
N LYS A 62 -1.87 8.93 9.96
CA LYS A 62 -1.65 10.32 10.39
C LYS A 62 -0.62 10.44 11.52
N ASP A 63 -0.53 9.42 12.37
CA ASP A 63 0.40 9.43 13.50
C ASP A 63 1.82 9.17 12.97
N VAL A 64 1.98 8.25 12.01
CA VAL A 64 3.25 8.02 11.31
C VAL A 64 3.69 9.27 10.54
N GLU A 65 2.78 9.90 9.81
CA GLU A 65 3.03 11.17 9.10
C GLU A 65 3.48 12.27 10.06
N SER A 66 2.74 12.45 11.17
CA SER A 66 3.08 13.44 12.19
C SER A 66 4.44 13.18 12.82
N VAL A 67 4.79 11.93 13.14
CA VAL A 67 6.08 11.60 13.73
C VAL A 67 7.20 11.87 12.73
N PHE A 68 7.11 11.32 11.52
CA PHE A 68 8.16 11.43 10.51
C PHE A 68 8.46 12.88 10.11
N LEU A 69 7.43 13.70 9.91
CA LEU A 69 7.59 15.10 9.49
C LEU A 69 8.10 16.02 10.60
N ASN A 70 8.04 15.61 11.87
CA ASN A 70 8.45 16.41 13.02
C ASN A 70 9.65 15.79 13.77
N LEU A 71 10.42 14.91 13.12
CA LEU A 71 11.60 14.31 13.73
C LEU A 71 12.66 15.39 14.04
N PRO A 72 13.21 15.41 15.26
CA PRO A 72 14.38 16.24 15.56
C PRO A 72 15.57 15.87 14.69
N ASN A 73 16.41 16.84 14.36
CA ASN A 73 17.68 16.60 13.64
C ASN A 73 18.65 15.67 14.39
N SER A 74 18.43 15.43 15.68
CA SER A 74 19.20 14.52 16.51
C SER A 74 18.68 13.07 16.51
N THR A 75 17.63 12.78 15.74
CA THR A 75 17.09 11.42 15.61
C THR A 75 18.14 10.50 14.97
N ASN A 76 18.21 9.25 15.42
CA ASN A 76 19.08 8.25 14.82
C ASN A 76 18.70 8.01 13.34
N ASP A 77 19.68 8.04 12.44
CA ASP A 77 19.49 7.87 10.99
C ASP A 77 18.74 6.58 10.62
N GLU A 78 18.98 5.47 11.32
CA GLU A 78 18.30 4.19 11.13
C GLU A 78 16.80 4.32 11.42
N ASP A 79 16.45 5.00 12.52
CA ASP A 79 15.05 5.25 12.87
C ASP A 79 14.38 6.20 11.86
N VAL A 80 15.11 7.22 11.36
CA VAL A 80 14.60 8.11 10.30
C VAL A 80 14.27 7.32 9.05
N VAL A 81 15.17 6.41 8.62
CA VAL A 81 14.96 5.54 7.46
C VAL A 81 13.77 4.62 7.70
N LYS A 82 13.70 3.93 8.84
CA LYS A 82 12.59 3.04 9.20
C LYS A 82 11.25 3.78 9.21
N LEU A 83 11.17 4.96 9.80
CA LEU A 83 9.96 5.79 9.79
C LEU A 83 9.60 6.27 8.39
N GLY A 84 10.58 6.57 7.54
CA GLY A 84 10.37 6.89 6.12
C GLY A 84 9.78 5.70 5.34
N ILE A 85 10.35 4.50 5.52
CA ILE A 85 9.86 3.26 4.92
C ILE A 85 8.45 2.92 5.43
N LEU A 86 8.10 3.28 6.68
CA LEU A 86 6.75 3.11 7.21
C LEU A 86 5.77 4.16 6.65
N TYR A 87 6.24 5.40 6.46
CA TYR A 87 5.47 6.53 5.95
C TYR A 87 5.06 6.34 4.48
N LEU A 88 5.96 5.87 3.61
CA LEU A 88 5.68 5.70 2.18
C LEU A 88 4.48 4.77 1.85
N PRO A 89 4.41 3.52 2.34
CA PRO A 89 3.30 2.62 2.06
C PRO A 89 2.01 3.08 2.74
N SER A 90 2.08 3.55 3.99
CA SER A 90 0.91 4.03 4.72
C SER A 90 0.34 5.30 4.09
N SER A 91 1.19 6.16 3.52
CA SER A 91 0.79 7.48 3.04
C SER A 91 0.54 7.59 1.54
N TYR A 92 1.27 6.84 0.71
CA TYR A 92 1.26 6.97 -0.75
C TYR A 92 0.80 5.73 -1.49
N LEU A 93 1.23 4.53 -1.07
CA LEU A 93 0.89 3.31 -1.81
C LEU A 93 -0.56 2.88 -1.56
N PHE A 94 -1.01 2.84 -0.31
CA PHE A 94 -2.35 2.39 0.05
C PHE A 94 -3.29 3.55 0.36
N THR A 95 -3.26 4.64 -0.41
CA THR A 95 -4.05 5.87 -0.13
C THR A 95 -5.56 5.61 -0.14
N THR A 96 -6.09 5.19 0.99
CA THR A 96 -7.53 5.19 1.25
C THR A 96 -7.93 6.55 1.83
N THR A 97 -9.12 7.03 1.49
CA THR A 97 -9.67 8.29 2.02
C THR A 97 -10.05 8.21 3.50
N TYR A 98 -10.04 7.02 4.09
CA TYR A 98 -10.33 6.76 5.50
C TYR A 98 -9.06 6.54 6.33
N ALA A 99 -9.15 6.83 7.63
CA ALA A 99 -8.09 6.61 8.61
C ALA A 99 -7.73 5.12 8.69
N LYS A 100 -6.65 4.72 8.02
CA LYS A 100 -6.15 3.36 8.03
C LYS A 100 -5.16 3.17 9.18
N GLN A 101 -5.46 2.19 10.04
CA GLN A 101 -4.52 1.73 11.06
C GLN A 101 -3.31 1.09 10.36
N VAL A 102 -2.11 1.41 10.83
CA VAL A 102 -0.88 0.74 10.42
C VAL A 102 -0.79 -0.54 11.23
N SER A 103 -0.66 -1.69 10.56
CA SER A 103 -0.64 -2.97 11.23
C SER A 103 0.69 -3.17 11.96
N ASP A 104 0.63 -3.84 13.11
CA ASP A 104 1.82 -4.24 13.87
C ASP A 104 2.76 -5.12 13.02
N SER A 105 2.19 -5.95 12.16
CA SER A 105 2.86 -6.70 11.10
C SER A 105 3.75 -5.85 10.20
N THR A 106 3.21 -4.75 9.65
CA THR A 106 3.99 -3.82 8.82
C THR A 106 5.08 -3.13 9.63
N MET A 107 4.80 -2.76 10.88
CA MET A 107 5.83 -2.17 11.74
C MET A 107 6.97 -3.14 12.04
N ARG A 108 6.67 -4.43 12.29
CA ARG A 108 7.69 -5.47 12.52
C ARG A 108 8.60 -5.65 11.33
N LEU A 109 8.03 -5.72 10.13
CA LEU A 109 8.77 -5.85 8.89
C LEU A 109 9.77 -4.69 8.68
N VAL A 110 9.36 -3.47 9.05
CA VAL A 110 10.24 -2.30 9.02
C VAL A 110 11.31 -2.39 10.11
N ASP A 111 10.93 -2.78 11.33
CA ASP A 111 11.85 -2.84 12.47
C ASP A 111 12.93 -3.93 12.31
N LEU A 112 12.59 -5.01 11.59
CA LEU A 112 13.48 -6.14 11.25
C LEU A 112 14.29 -5.93 9.97
N ASP A 113 14.17 -4.78 9.30
CA ASP A 113 14.87 -4.47 8.05
C ASP A 113 14.54 -5.43 6.89
N GLU A 114 13.33 -6.02 6.92
CA GLU A 114 12.85 -6.97 5.91
C GLU A 114 11.93 -6.31 4.87
N SER A 115 11.77 -4.99 4.94
CA SER A 115 10.91 -4.24 4.04
C SER A 115 11.27 -4.40 2.56
N ASP A 116 12.57 -4.53 2.24
CA ASP A 116 13.03 -4.70 0.86
C ASP A 116 12.76 -6.11 0.33
N SER A 117 12.71 -7.12 1.21
CA SER A 117 12.45 -8.50 0.85
C SER A 117 10.95 -8.77 0.69
N PHE A 118 10.10 -7.96 1.31
CA PHE A 118 8.65 -8.06 1.25
C PHE A 118 8.08 -7.66 -0.12
N PRO A 119 7.10 -8.41 -0.67
CA PRO A 119 6.56 -8.15 -1.99
C PRO A 119 5.52 -7.01 -2.01
N TRP A 120 5.92 -5.78 -1.67
CA TRP A 120 5.02 -4.61 -1.63
C TRP A 120 4.23 -4.39 -2.93
N GLY A 121 4.87 -4.59 -4.08
CA GLY A 121 4.23 -4.47 -5.38
C GLY A 121 3.12 -5.49 -5.59
N LYS A 122 3.28 -6.71 -5.05
CA LYS A 122 2.27 -7.77 -5.12
C LYS A 122 1.04 -7.42 -4.29
N GLU A 123 1.24 -6.97 -3.05
CA GLU A 123 0.14 -6.55 -2.16
C GLU A 123 -0.62 -5.36 -2.75
N LEU A 124 0.10 -4.42 -3.34
CA LEU A 124 -0.48 -3.25 -3.97
C LEU A 124 -1.25 -3.59 -5.25
N PHE A 125 -0.71 -4.49 -6.08
CA PHE A 125 -1.43 -5.02 -7.24
C PHE A 125 -2.71 -5.72 -6.81
N ASN A 126 -2.64 -6.66 -5.86
CA ASN A 126 -3.80 -7.41 -5.37
C ASN A 126 -4.89 -6.48 -4.85
N THR A 127 -4.50 -5.47 -4.07
CA THR A 127 -5.41 -4.45 -3.54
C THR A 127 -6.07 -3.68 -4.69
N THR A 128 -5.27 -3.17 -5.63
CA THR A 128 -5.75 -2.39 -6.78
C THR A 128 -6.69 -3.20 -7.67
N PHE A 129 -6.27 -4.41 -8.04
CA PHE A 129 -7.01 -5.35 -8.86
C PHE A 129 -8.35 -5.73 -8.22
N THR A 130 -8.36 -5.96 -6.91
CA THR A 130 -9.58 -6.25 -6.14
C THR A 130 -10.56 -5.07 -6.18
N TYR A 131 -10.10 -3.84 -5.92
CA TYR A 131 -10.96 -2.66 -6.00
C TYR A 131 -11.49 -2.41 -7.41
N LEU A 132 -10.66 -2.63 -8.44
CA LEU A 132 -11.11 -2.55 -9.83
C LEU A 132 -12.19 -3.61 -10.14
N LYS A 133 -12.05 -4.84 -9.64
CA LYS A 133 -13.06 -5.90 -9.82
C LYS A 133 -14.38 -5.49 -9.19
N PHE A 134 -14.34 -5.03 -7.95
CA PHE A 134 -15.53 -4.56 -7.25
C PHE A 134 -16.19 -3.39 -7.99
N ALA A 135 -15.42 -2.38 -8.40
CA ALA A 135 -15.94 -1.23 -9.11
C ALA A 135 -16.53 -1.56 -10.49
N LEU A 136 -16.12 -2.65 -11.13
CA LEU A 136 -16.70 -3.12 -12.39
C LEU A 136 -17.93 -4.00 -12.17
N ASN A 137 -17.94 -4.83 -11.14
CA ASN A 137 -19.10 -5.67 -10.82
C ASN A 137 -20.30 -4.83 -10.36
N THR A 138 -20.09 -3.75 -9.62
CA THR A 138 -21.17 -2.84 -9.22
C THR A 138 -21.79 -2.07 -10.40
N LYS A 139 -21.13 -2.00 -11.56
CA LYS A 139 -21.66 -1.37 -12.79
C LYS A 139 -22.63 -2.26 -13.56
N ALA A 140 -22.56 -3.58 -13.40
CA ALA A 140 -23.46 -4.48 -14.10
C ALA A 140 -24.92 -4.30 -13.63
N ASP A 141 -25.12 -3.67 -12.47
CA ASP A 141 -26.41 -3.49 -11.83
C ASP A 141 -27.00 -2.05 -12.00
N ASP A 142 -26.23 -1.07 -12.52
CA ASP A 142 -26.66 0.34 -12.66
C ASP A 142 -26.35 0.91 -14.06
N GLU A 143 -27.39 1.17 -14.88
CA GLU A 143 -27.32 1.73 -16.25
C GLU A 143 -27.05 3.27 -16.30
N GLY A 144 -26.06 3.76 -15.54
CA GLY A 144 -25.69 5.17 -15.49
C GLY A 144 -24.19 5.45 -15.72
N ILE A 145 -23.84 6.61 -16.29
CA ILE A 145 -22.44 7.07 -16.34
C ILE A 145 -22.00 7.46 -14.92
N ILE A 146 -21.29 6.56 -14.25
CA ILE A 146 -20.75 6.78 -12.89
C ILE A 146 -19.27 7.12 -12.97
N THR A 147 -18.89 8.24 -12.34
CA THR A 147 -17.51 8.69 -12.15
C THR A 147 -16.90 7.99 -10.92
N TYR A 148 -15.73 7.38 -11.06
CA TYR A 148 -15.02 6.73 -9.94
C TYR A 148 -13.81 7.56 -9.55
N ARG A 149 -13.67 7.81 -8.25
CA ARG A 149 -12.44 8.34 -7.67
C ARG A 149 -11.57 7.15 -7.29
N LEU A 150 -10.61 6.78 -8.14
CA LEU A 150 -9.53 5.87 -7.75
C LEU A 150 -8.76 6.57 -6.63
N CYS A 151 -9.04 6.19 -5.39
CA CYS A 151 -8.25 6.59 -4.23
C CYS A 151 -7.06 5.63 -4.17
N GLY A 152 -6.05 5.93 -4.98
CA GLY A 152 -4.88 5.10 -5.24
C GLY A 152 -4.16 5.61 -6.49
N PHE A 153 -2.87 5.95 -6.34
CA PHE A 153 -1.92 6.42 -7.37
C PHE A 153 -1.97 7.83 -7.93
N MET A 154 -3.07 8.59 -7.83
CA MET A 154 -3.04 9.99 -8.28
C MET A 154 -3.65 10.91 -7.22
N ARG A 155 -2.80 11.48 -6.36
CA ARG A 155 -3.15 12.72 -5.66
C ARG A 155 -3.22 13.82 -6.72
N HIS A 156 -4.33 14.56 -6.73
CA HIS A 156 -4.42 15.85 -7.39
C HIS A 156 -3.30 16.74 -6.84
N CYS A 157 -2.35 17.13 -7.68
CA CYS A 157 -1.48 18.27 -7.40
C CYS A 157 -2.34 19.53 -7.57
N HIS A 158 -2.48 20.31 -6.51
CA HIS A 158 -2.92 21.70 -6.58
C HIS A 158 -1.69 22.60 -6.71
#